data_AF-A0A7C1GKF9-F1
#
_entry.id   AF-A0A7C1GKF9-F1
#
_cell.length_a   1.000
_cell.length_b   1.000
_cell.length_c   1.000
_cell.angle_alpha   90.00
_cell.angle_beta   90.00
_cell.angle_gamma   90.00
#
_symmetry.space_group_name_H-M   'P 1'
#
loop_
_entity.id
_entity.type
_entity.pdbx_description
1 polymer ?
#
loop_
_entity_poly.entity_id
_entity_poly.type
_entity_poly.pdbx_seq_one_letter_code
_entity_poly.pdbx_strand_id
1 'polypeptide(L)'
;MKRLTNYLLFFSPFLAALIATYLTLSDVWLVWLAYGVWLAMFTGFFVFLNYTHVTLRYRKYDTRYVGKPLNLRIAAFVTSFNEDPGIIKDTLLSVKAALKGRGDVYLLDDSTRPEIVKEMEEFCKVNGIY
;
A
#
# COMPACT_ATOMS: atom_id res chain seq x y z
N MET A 1 22.41 -23.15 -11.41
CA MET A 1 21.36 -22.61 -12.30
C MET A 1 20.88 -21.20 -11.90
N LYS A 2 20.33 -20.97 -10.70
CA LYS A 2 19.76 -19.65 -10.30
C LYS A 2 20.73 -18.46 -10.40
N ARG A 3 22.02 -18.65 -10.07
CA ARG A 3 23.04 -17.58 -10.17
C ARG A 3 23.30 -17.15 -11.61
N LEU A 4 23.40 -18.10 -12.54
CA LEU A 4 23.65 -17.84 -13.95
C LEU A 4 22.49 -17.04 -14.58
N THR A 5 21.25 -17.41 -14.26
CA THR A 5 20.06 -16.69 -14.70
C THR A 5 20.06 -15.24 -14.20
N ASN A 6 20.45 -15.01 -12.94
CA ASN A 6 20.54 -13.66 -12.39
C ASN A 6 21.61 -12.82 -13.10
N TYR A 7 22.78 -13.39 -13.39
CA TYR A 7 23.80 -12.69 -14.17
C TYR A 7 23.32 -12.36 -15.59
N LEU A 8 22.72 -13.33 -16.29
CA LEU A 8 22.17 -13.10 -17.63
C LEU A 8 21.10 -11.99 -17.63
N LEU A 9 20.22 -11.98 -16.63
CA LEU A 9 19.18 -10.96 -16.49
C LEU A 9 19.73 -9.59 -16.10
N PHE A 10 20.82 -9.54 -15.34
CA PHE A 10 21.51 -8.30 -15.00
C PHE A 10 22.21 -7.70 -16.22
N PHE A 11 22.87 -8.53 -17.04
CA PHE A 11 23.60 -8.08 -18.22
C PHE A 11 22.72 -7.86 -19.46
N SER A 12 21.50 -8.41 -19.50
CA SER A 12 20.60 -8.27 -20.66
C SER A 12 20.29 -6.83 -21.08
N PRO A 13 20.03 -5.84 -20.21
CA PRO A 13 19.82 -4.45 -20.65
C PRO A 13 21.07 -3.84 -21.31
N PHE A 14 22.27 -4.19 -20.85
CA PHE A 14 23.52 -3.72 -21.44
C PHE A 14 23.74 -4.32 -22.83
N LEU A 15 23.48 -5.63 -22.97
CA LEU A 15 23.60 -6.31 -24.26
C LEU A 15 22.55 -5.81 -25.26
N ALA A 16 21.31 -5.59 -24.81
CA ALA A 16 20.24 -5.03 -25.63
C ALA A 16 20.57 -3.61 -26.10
N ALA A 17 21.09 -2.75 -25.21
CA ALA A 17 21.53 -1.41 -25.57
C ALA A 17 22.68 -1.43 -26.59
N LEU A 18 23.61 -2.37 -26.46
CA LEU A 18 24.74 -2.52 -27.39
C LEU A 18 24.26 -2.94 -28.78
N ILE A 19 23.34 -3.91 -28.86
CA ILE A 19 22.74 -4.35 -30.12
C ILE A 19 21.96 -3.21 -30.77
N ALA A 20 21.11 -2.50 -30.00
CA ALA A 20 20.33 -1.38 -30.52
C ALA A 20 21.24 -0.26 -31.05
N THR A 21 22.30 0.08 -30.31
CA THR A 21 23.28 1.08 -30.73
C THR A 21 23.97 0.68 -32.03
N TYR A 22 24.35 -0.58 -32.17
CA TYR A 22 24.96 -1.10 -33.39
C TYR A 22 24.01 -1.00 -34.60
N LEU A 23 22.73 -1.31 -34.41
CA LEU A 23 21.72 -1.26 -35.47
C LEU A 23 21.31 0.16 -35.86
N THR A 24 21.37 1.11 -34.92
CA THR A 24 21.00 2.52 -35.15
C THR A 24 22.21 3.42 -35.31
N LEU A 25 23.38 2.85 -35.61
CA LEU A 25 24.62 3.60 -35.70
C LEU A 25 24.69 4.40 -37.00
N SER A 26 24.65 5.73 -36.88
CA SER A 26 24.81 6.65 -38.02
C SER A 26 26.17 7.35 -38.05
N ASP A 27 26.70 7.73 -36.88
CA ASP A 27 27.97 8.43 -36.73
C ASP A 27 28.76 7.84 -35.56
N VAL A 28 30.04 7.55 -35.79
CA VAL A 28 30.96 6.95 -34.81
C VAL A 28 31.24 7.90 -33.65
N TRP A 29 31.22 9.22 -33.88
CA TRP A 29 31.42 10.20 -32.81
C TRP A 29 30.30 10.23 -31.77
N LEU A 30 29.10 9.83 -32.16
CA LEU A 30 27.90 9.83 -31.31
C LEU A 30 27.58 8.46 -30.69
N VAL A 31 28.42 7.44 -30.89
CA VAL A 31 28.22 6.08 -30.37
C VAL A 31 27.96 6.09 -28.87
N TRP A 32 28.75 6.84 -28.11
CA TRP A 32 28.65 6.88 -26.65
C TRP A 32 27.31 7.48 -26.19
N LEU A 33 26.83 8.51 -26.89
CA LEU A 33 25.56 9.17 -26.61
C LEU A 33 24.39 8.24 -26.97
N ALA A 34 24.44 7.64 -28.17
CA ALA A 34 23.43 6.69 -28.63
C ALA A 34 23.33 5.48 -27.69
N TYR A 35 24.47 4.93 -27.26
CA TYR A 35 24.51 3.86 -26.27
C TYR A 35 23.91 4.28 -24.93
N GLY A 36 24.24 5.47 -24.44
CA GLY A 36 23.67 6.01 -23.21
C GLY A 36 22.14 6.12 -23.27
N VAL A 37 21.60 6.62 -24.37
CA VAL A 37 20.14 6.75 -24.59
C VAL A 37 19.47 5.38 -24.59
N TRP A 38 19.99 4.42 -25.38
CA TRP A 38 19.44 3.07 -25.43
C TRP A 38 19.53 2.36 -24.09
N LEU A 39 20.66 2.51 -23.38
CA LEU A 39 20.84 1.94 -22.05
C LEU A 39 19.82 2.48 -21.05
N ALA A 40 19.58 3.80 -21.04
CA ALA A 40 18.58 4.41 -20.17
C ALA A 40 17.16 3.90 -20.48
N MET A 41 16.81 3.77 -21.76
CA MET A 41 15.51 3.24 -22.17
C MET A 41 15.31 1.78 -21.77
N PHE A 42 16.28 0.91 -22.06
CA PHE A 42 16.18 -0.51 -21.71
C PHE A 42 16.19 -0.72 -20.20
N THR A 43 17.06 -0.04 -19.45
CA THR A 43 17.06 -0.15 -17.99
C THR A 43 15.73 0.31 -17.39
N GLY A 44 15.18 1.44 -17.85
CA GLY A 44 13.85 1.91 -17.45
C GLY A 44 12.74 0.88 -17.76
N PHE A 45 12.76 0.27 -18.94
CA PHE A 45 11.82 -0.78 -19.32
C PHE A 45 11.93 -2.02 -18.43
N PHE A 46 13.14 -2.47 -18.10
CA PHE A 46 13.36 -3.60 -17.19
C PHE A 46 12.89 -3.30 -15.76
N VAL A 47 13.13 -2.08 -15.27
CA VAL A 47 12.59 -1.63 -13.98
C VAL A 47 11.07 -1.65 -14.00
N PHE A 48 10.44 -1.13 -15.05
CA PHE A 48 9.00 -1.17 -15.24
C PHE A 48 8.45 -2.61 -15.25
N LEU A 49 9.08 -3.53 -15.99
CA LEU A 49 8.69 -4.94 -16.00
C LEU A 49 8.83 -5.59 -14.62
N ASN A 50 9.90 -5.31 -13.89
CA ASN A 50 10.09 -5.83 -12.55
C ASN A 50 8.99 -5.33 -11.61
N TYR A 51 8.71 -4.01 -11.61
CA TYR A 51 7.63 -3.43 -10.84
C TYR A 51 6.27 -4.01 -11.24
N THR A 52 5.99 -4.13 -12.53
CA THR A 52 4.73 -4.71 -13.02
C THR A 52 4.57 -6.16 -12.58
N HIS A 53 5.63 -6.96 -12.69
CA HIS A 53 5.63 -8.35 -12.24
C HIS A 53 5.42 -8.46 -10.73
N VAL A 54 6.12 -7.63 -9.95
CA VAL A 54 5.94 -7.49 -8.50
C VAL A 54 4.47 -7.13 -8.22
N THR A 55 3.95 -6.04 -8.75
CA THR A 55 2.57 -5.59 -8.53
C THR A 55 1.53 -6.65 -8.89
N LEU A 56 1.68 -7.33 -10.04
CA LEU A 56 0.80 -8.43 -10.44
C LEU A 56 0.87 -9.62 -9.49
N ARG A 57 2.07 -9.94 -8.97
CA ARG A 57 2.27 -11.00 -7.99
C ARG A 57 1.70 -10.62 -6.63
N TYR A 58 1.88 -9.38 -6.19
CA TYR A 58 1.36 -8.86 -4.92
C TYR A 58 -0.17 -8.69 -4.93
N ARG A 59 -0.81 -8.47 -6.09
CA ARG A 59 -2.28 -8.63 -6.21
C ARG A 59 -2.78 -10.04 -5.88
N LYS A 60 -1.92 -11.06 -5.95
CA LYS A 60 -2.22 -12.45 -5.53
C LYS A 60 -1.81 -12.77 -4.08
N TYR A 61 -1.01 -11.90 -3.46
CA TYR A 61 -0.65 -11.96 -2.04
C TYR A 61 -1.61 -11.10 -1.20
N ASP A 62 -2.91 -11.14 -1.51
CA ASP A 62 -3.90 -10.88 -0.48
C ASP A 62 -3.66 -11.99 0.56
N THR A 63 -3.01 -11.61 1.65
CA THR A 63 -2.48 -12.49 2.67
C THR A 63 -3.60 -13.41 3.15
N ARG A 64 -3.57 -14.67 2.68
CA ARG A 64 -4.23 -15.76 3.41
C ARG A 64 -3.49 -15.90 4.73
N TYR A 65 -3.87 -15.07 5.70
CA TYR A 65 -3.62 -15.33 7.11
C TYR A 65 -4.11 -16.76 7.37
N VAL A 66 -3.15 -17.66 7.55
CA VAL A 66 -3.24 -19.06 7.96
C VAL A 66 -4.66 -19.50 8.36
N GLY A 67 -5.52 -19.78 7.39
CA GLY A 67 -6.94 -20.12 7.62
C GLY A 67 -7.90 -19.48 6.62
N LYS A 68 -9.11 -20.05 6.50
CA LYS A 68 -10.23 -19.33 5.87
C LYS A 68 -10.54 -18.15 6.80
N PRO A 69 -10.75 -16.91 6.30
CA PRO A 69 -11.18 -15.81 7.15
C PRO A 69 -12.49 -16.22 7.81
N LEU A 70 -12.44 -16.44 9.13
CA LEU A 70 -13.64 -16.72 9.90
C LEU A 70 -14.49 -15.46 9.87
N ASN A 71 -15.72 -15.56 9.39
CA ASN A 71 -16.66 -14.45 9.35
C ASN A 71 -17.24 -14.21 10.75
N LEU A 72 -16.38 -13.80 11.68
CA LEU A 72 -16.74 -13.51 13.07
C LEU A 72 -17.21 -12.06 13.17
N ARG A 73 -18.16 -11.81 14.09
CA ARG A 73 -18.47 -10.44 14.51
C ARG A 73 -17.30 -9.89 15.32
N ILE A 74 -16.94 -8.64 15.06
CA ILE A 74 -15.87 -7.92 15.75
C ILE A 74 -16.52 -6.92 16.72
N ALA A 75 -16.06 -6.90 17.97
CA ALA A 75 -16.38 -5.82 18.90
C ALA A 75 -15.13 -4.94 19.04
N ALA A 76 -15.24 -3.66 18.68
CA ALA A 76 -14.14 -2.71 18.78
C ALA A 76 -14.40 -1.74 19.94
N PHE A 77 -13.46 -1.65 20.87
CA PHE A 77 -13.57 -0.77 22.03
C PHE A 77 -12.62 0.41 21.86
N VAL A 78 -13.14 1.63 22.01
CA VAL A 78 -12.38 2.87 22.03
C VAL A 78 -12.50 3.46 23.42
N THR A 79 -11.38 3.65 24.11
CA THR A 79 -11.34 4.24 25.45
C THR A 79 -11.02 5.73 25.38
N SER A 80 -11.71 6.52 26.20
CA SER A 80 -11.56 7.98 26.28
C SER A 80 -11.61 8.42 27.76
N PHE A 81 -10.96 9.54 28.07
CA PHE A 81 -10.97 10.17 29.38
C PHE A 81 -11.20 11.69 29.34
N ASN A 82 -10.37 12.50 28.70
CA ASN A 82 -10.61 13.95 28.64
C ASN A 82 -10.00 14.54 27.37
N GLU A 83 -9.88 13.69 26.35
CA GLU A 83 -9.45 14.06 25.01
C GLU A 83 -10.45 15.02 24.36
N ASP A 84 -9.98 15.70 23.33
CA ASP A 84 -10.83 16.58 22.54
C ASP A 84 -11.97 15.76 21.86
N PRO A 85 -13.24 16.21 21.96
CA PRO A 85 -14.38 15.56 21.33
C PRO A 85 -14.21 15.29 19.83
N GLY A 86 -13.52 16.19 19.11
CA GLY A 86 -13.25 16.02 17.67
C GLY A 86 -12.38 14.81 17.39
N ILE A 87 -11.32 14.60 18.18
CA ILE A 87 -10.41 13.46 18.04
C ILE A 87 -11.15 12.15 18.29
N ILE A 88 -12.00 12.11 19.33
CA ILE A 88 -12.79 10.91 19.67
C ILE A 88 -13.74 10.57 18.52
N LYS A 89 -14.46 11.57 17.99
CA LYS A 89 -15.38 11.41 16.85
C LYS A 89 -14.69 10.85 15.61
N ASP A 90 -13.57 11.43 15.22
CA ASP A 90 -12.81 11.00 14.04
C ASP A 90 -12.28 9.57 14.19
N THR A 91 -11.83 9.23 15.41
CA THR A 91 -11.37 7.89 15.75
C THR A 91 -12.52 6.87 15.64
N LEU A 92 -13.67 7.17 16.24
CA LEU A 92 -14.85 6.30 16.20
C LEU A 92 -15.35 6.05 14.77
N LEU A 93 -15.40 7.09 13.93
CA LEU A 93 -15.78 6.96 12.52
C LEU A 93 -14.77 6.12 11.73
N SER A 94 -13.48 6.33 11.97
CA SER A 94 -12.41 5.56 11.33
C SER A 94 -12.49 4.08 11.68
N VAL A 95 -12.72 3.76 12.96
CA VAL A 95 -12.89 2.38 13.43
C VAL A 95 -14.14 1.75 12.81
N LYS A 96 -15.27 2.47 12.83
CA LYS A 96 -16.52 1.99 12.20
C LYS A 96 -16.35 1.72 10.71
N ALA A 97 -15.66 2.59 9.99
CA ALA A 97 -15.36 2.40 8.56
C ALA A 97 -14.45 1.19 8.32
N ALA A 98 -13.45 0.97 9.19
CA ALA A 98 -12.55 -0.18 9.11
C ALA A 98 -13.29 -1.52 9.32
N LEU A 99 -14.31 -1.55 10.18
CA LEU A 99 -15.12 -2.74 10.44
C LEU A 99 -15.96 -3.18 9.24
N LYS A 100 -16.29 -2.27 8.30
CA LYS A 100 -17.09 -2.56 7.09
C LYS A 100 -18.37 -3.36 7.40
N GLY A 101 -19.05 -3.03 8.49
CA GLY A 101 -20.29 -3.67 8.93
C GLY A 101 -20.13 -5.07 9.55
N ARG A 102 -18.91 -5.52 9.84
CA ARG A 102 -18.64 -6.84 10.46
C ARG A 102 -18.72 -6.83 11.99
N GLY A 103 -19.29 -5.81 12.60
CA GLY A 103 -19.15 -5.60 14.03
C GLY A 103 -19.73 -4.30 14.55
N ASP A 104 -19.61 -4.13 15.85
CA ASP A 104 -20.10 -2.99 16.61
C ASP A 104 -18.92 -2.25 17.26
N VAL A 105 -19.05 -0.93 17.39
CA VAL A 105 -18.08 -0.06 18.06
C VAL A 105 -18.64 0.36 19.41
N TYR A 106 -17.81 0.29 20.44
CA TYR A 106 -18.13 0.67 21.80
C TYR A 106 -17.23 1.81 22.26
N LEU A 107 -17.81 2.89 22.79
CA LEU A 107 -17.05 3.96 23.45
C LEU A 107 -17.06 3.73 24.97
N LEU A 108 -15.87 3.55 25.54
CA LEU A 108 -15.65 3.47 26.98
C LEU A 108 -15.14 4.84 27.45
N ASP A 109 -16.07 5.74 27.75
CA ASP A 109 -15.75 7.10 28.19
C ASP A 109 -15.72 7.20 29.72
N ASP A 110 -14.55 7.54 30.27
CA ASP A 110 -14.33 7.80 31.70
C ASP A 110 -14.20 9.31 31.98
N SER A 111 -14.80 10.13 31.10
CA SER A 111 -14.79 11.59 31.20
C SER A 111 -15.42 12.13 32.48
N THR A 112 -14.69 13.03 33.12
CA THR A 112 -15.15 13.76 34.32
C THR A 112 -15.88 15.06 33.97
N ARG A 113 -15.88 15.46 32.68
CA ARG A 113 -16.54 16.68 32.19
C ARG A 113 -17.93 16.35 31.62
N PRO A 114 -19.03 16.83 32.24
CA PRO A 114 -20.39 16.50 31.81
C PRO A 114 -20.73 16.94 30.38
N GLU A 115 -20.11 18.01 29.89
CA GLU A 115 -20.31 18.54 28.55
C GLU A 115 -19.81 17.56 27.48
N ILE A 116 -18.63 16.96 27.70
CA ILE A 116 -18.02 15.98 26.80
C ILE A 116 -18.87 14.70 26.77
N VAL A 117 -19.27 14.21 27.94
CA VAL A 117 -20.11 13.00 28.05
C VAL A 117 -21.39 13.16 27.26
N LYS A 118 -22.11 14.27 27.44
CA LYS A 118 -23.37 14.52 26.73
C LYS A 118 -23.18 14.63 25.22
N GLU A 119 -22.14 15.33 24.78
CA GLU A 119 -21.80 15.45 23.36
C GLU A 119 -21.46 14.10 22.73
N MET A 120 -20.72 13.25 23.46
CA MET A 120 -20.36 11.90 23.01
C MET A 120 -21.56 10.96 23.00
N GLU A 121 -22.44 11.01 23.99
CA GLU A 121 -23.68 10.22 24.01
C GLU A 121 -24.58 10.55 22.81
N GLU A 122 -24.79 11.83 22.53
CA GLU A 122 -25.58 12.28 21.37
C GLU A 122 -24.93 11.82 20.05
N PHE A 123 -23.60 11.99 19.93
CA PHE A 123 -22.87 11.55 18.75
C PHE A 123 -22.93 10.03 18.54
N CYS A 124 -22.74 9.25 19.61
CA CYS A 124 -22.76 7.79 19.55
C CYS A 124 -24.15 7.28 19.17
N LYS A 125 -25.22 7.86 19.72
CA LYS A 125 -26.60 7.51 19.39
C LYS A 125 -26.94 7.74 17.92
N VAL A 126 -26.53 8.89 17.35
CA VAL A 126 -26.74 9.20 15.93
C VAL A 126 -25.96 8.25 15.03
N ASN A 127 -24.76 7.85 15.46
CA ASN A 127 -23.87 7.01 14.67
C ASN A 127 -24.00 5.51 14.97
N GLY A 128 -24.96 5.07 15.79
CA GLY A 128 -25.10 3.66 16.15
C GLY A 128 -23.82 3.06 16.75
N ILE A 129 -23.16 3.83 17.61
CA ILE A 129 -22.03 3.43 18.44
C ILE A 129 -22.60 3.22 19.85
N TYR A 130 -22.14 2.17 20.52
CA TYR A 130 -22.66 1.70 21.79
C TYR A 130 -21.77 2.07 22.98
#